data_AF-A0A9D6ADY6-F1
#
_entry.id   AF-A0A9D6ADY6-F1
#
_cell.length_a   1.000
_cell.length_b   1.000
_cell.length_c   1.000
_cell.angle_alpha   90.00
_cell.angle_beta   90.00
_cell.angle_gamma   90.00
#
_symmetry.space_group_name_H-M   'P 1'
#
loop_
_entity.id
_entity.type
_entity.pdbx_description
1 polymer ?
#
loop_
_entity_poly.entity_id
_entity_poly.type
_entity_poly.pdbx_seq_one_letter_code
_entity_poly.pdbx_strand_id
1 'polypeptide(L)'
;MSNSENKAKTLVIGDMHLKEDLILSRVDQAIKKLDVNRVVFCGDYVDEWHSNRSIMSDAIDDFLTWIDGKRKHGLDVDFVLGNHDMQYLRGIPGPGTHTDLYKEVSEALTYMKVQMACVVGNYVVTHAGITREWAYRFLTSDQRETPCTLSDALNEMFRRGDDKALAA
;
A
#
# COMPACT_ATOMS: atom_id res chain seq x y z
N MET A 1 -20.67 30.06 15.34
CA MET A 1 -21.09 29.22 14.19
C MET A 1 -19.90 28.34 13.87
N SER A 2 -20.07 27.01 13.95
CA SER A 2 -18.98 26.04 13.94
C SER A 2 -18.28 25.99 12.58
N ASN A 3 -16.96 26.19 12.57
CA ASN A 3 -16.12 25.68 11.50
C ASN A 3 -16.27 24.16 11.51
N SER A 4 -16.98 23.59 10.53
CA SER A 4 -16.83 22.17 10.25
C SER A 4 -15.41 21.98 9.73
N GLU A 5 -14.50 21.51 10.59
CA GLU A 5 -13.27 20.88 10.12
C GLU A 5 -13.68 19.85 9.08
N ASN A 6 -13.31 20.08 7.82
CA ASN A 6 -13.68 19.21 6.73
C ASN A 6 -12.90 17.91 6.95
N LYS A 7 -13.52 16.93 7.61
CA LYS A 7 -12.89 15.67 7.99
C LYS A 7 -12.42 14.99 6.70
N ALA A 8 -11.11 14.86 6.52
CA ALA A 8 -10.53 14.31 5.30
C ALA A 8 -11.17 12.95 4.99
N LYS A 9 -11.82 12.84 3.82
CA LYS A 9 -12.46 11.61 3.37
C LYS A 9 -11.41 10.77 2.66
N THR A 10 -11.11 9.62 3.25
CA THR A 10 -10.15 8.67 2.70
C THR A 10 -10.88 7.52 2.03
N LEU A 11 -10.48 7.20 0.80
CA LEU A 11 -10.90 5.98 0.11
C LEU A 11 -9.80 4.93 0.27
N VAL A 12 -10.15 3.75 0.76
CA VAL A 12 -9.23 2.63 0.94
C VAL A 12 -9.52 1.57 -0.12
N ILE A 13 -8.49 1.17 -0.87
CA ILE A 13 -8.57 0.22 -1.99
C ILE A 13 -7.81 -1.04 -1.60
N GLY A 14 -8.43 -2.20 -1.82
CA GLY A 14 -7.80 -3.52 -1.59
C GLY A 14 -6.83 -3.88 -2.71
N ASP A 15 -6.60 -5.18 -2.87
CA ASP A 15 -5.65 -5.77 -3.81
C ASP A 15 -5.90 -5.32 -5.26
N MET A 16 -4.82 -5.05 -5.98
CA MET A 16 -4.89 -4.58 -7.36
C MET A 16 -4.64 -5.72 -8.37
N HIS A 17 -3.62 -6.55 -8.13
CA HIS A 17 -3.25 -7.71 -8.95
C HIS A 17 -3.37 -7.43 -10.46
N LEU A 18 -2.66 -6.40 -10.92
CA LEU A 18 -2.59 -5.99 -12.34
C LEU A 18 -3.94 -5.56 -12.97
N LYS A 19 -4.88 -5.03 -12.17
CA LYS A 19 -6.22 -4.59 -12.64
C LYS A 19 -6.36 -3.07 -12.67
N GLU A 20 -5.30 -2.35 -12.94
CA GLU A 20 -5.23 -0.89 -12.95
C GLU A 20 -6.30 -0.26 -13.86
N ASP A 21 -6.40 -0.71 -15.11
CA ASP A 21 -7.42 -0.24 -16.07
C ASP A 21 -8.85 -0.34 -15.50
N LEU A 22 -9.15 -1.47 -14.83
CA LEU A 22 -10.46 -1.73 -14.24
C LEU A 22 -10.69 -0.92 -12.95
N ILE A 23 -9.72 -0.90 -12.05
CA ILE A 23 -9.88 -0.36 -10.70
C ILE A 23 -9.75 1.17 -10.71
N LEU A 24 -8.75 1.73 -11.38
CA LEU A 24 -8.46 3.16 -11.34
C LEU A 24 -9.61 4.00 -11.91
N SER A 25 -10.30 3.50 -12.93
CA SER A 25 -11.51 4.15 -13.46
C SER A 25 -12.66 4.21 -12.44
N ARG A 26 -12.78 3.20 -11.56
CA ARG A 26 -13.75 3.19 -10.45
C ARG A 26 -13.31 4.07 -9.29
N VAL A 27 -12.01 4.09 -9.00
CA VAL A 27 -11.42 5.00 -8.00
C VAL A 27 -11.71 6.45 -8.40
N ASP A 28 -11.53 6.81 -9.68
CA ASP A 28 -11.84 8.14 -10.20
C ASP A 28 -13.31 8.53 -10.04
N GLN A 29 -14.22 7.59 -10.29
CA GLN A 29 -15.65 7.81 -10.08
C GLN A 29 -15.96 8.01 -8.59
N ALA A 30 -15.36 7.20 -7.72
CA ALA A 30 -15.54 7.28 -6.28
C ALA A 30 -15.00 8.61 -5.73
N ILE A 31 -13.81 9.05 -6.18
CA ILE A 31 -13.22 10.33 -5.77
C ILE A 31 -14.19 11.47 -6.06
N LYS A 32 -14.71 11.55 -7.29
CA LYS A 32 -15.65 12.60 -7.70
C LYS A 32 -16.97 12.52 -6.94
N LYS A 33 -17.52 11.32 -6.78
CA LYS A 33 -18.84 11.11 -6.16
C LYS A 33 -18.85 11.38 -4.66
N LEU A 34 -17.75 11.06 -3.97
CA LEU A 34 -17.68 11.09 -2.51
C LEU A 34 -16.90 12.30 -1.98
N ASP A 35 -16.27 13.09 -2.85
CA ASP A 35 -15.41 14.22 -2.49
C ASP A 35 -14.22 13.76 -1.63
N VAL A 36 -13.49 12.78 -2.16
CA VAL A 36 -12.31 12.16 -1.52
C VAL A 36 -11.10 13.05 -1.76
N ASN A 37 -10.32 13.29 -0.70
CA ASN A 37 -9.06 14.03 -0.78
C ASN A 37 -7.82 13.18 -0.50
N ARG A 38 -8.00 11.92 -0.08
CA ARG A 38 -6.92 10.96 0.15
C ARG A 38 -7.31 9.56 -0.32
N VAL A 39 -6.40 8.85 -0.98
CA VAL A 39 -6.56 7.44 -1.35
C VAL A 39 -5.44 6.61 -0.73
N VAL A 40 -5.81 5.48 -0.15
CA VAL A 40 -4.86 4.50 0.40
C VAL A 40 -5.06 3.19 -0.35
N PHE A 41 -4.01 2.69 -1.00
CA PHE A 41 -4.02 1.34 -1.56
C PHE A 41 -3.39 0.34 -0.60
N CYS A 42 -3.93 -0.88 -0.55
CA CYS A 42 -3.59 -1.91 0.43
C CYS A 42 -2.70 -3.02 -0.12
N GLY A 43 -1.84 -2.72 -1.09
CA GLY A 43 -0.84 -3.67 -1.58
C GLY A 43 -1.34 -4.61 -2.66
N ASP A 44 -0.48 -5.59 -2.95
CA ASP A 44 -0.64 -6.58 -4.01
C ASP A 44 -0.93 -5.88 -5.34
N TYR A 45 0.00 -4.99 -5.72
CA TYR A 45 -0.01 -4.25 -6.97
C TYR A 45 0.35 -5.16 -8.15
N VAL A 46 1.27 -6.06 -7.88
CA VAL A 46 1.86 -6.97 -8.86
C VAL A 46 1.31 -8.38 -8.74
N ASP A 47 1.74 -9.21 -9.68
CA ASP A 47 1.36 -10.61 -9.86
C ASP A 47 -0.14 -10.83 -10.12
N GLU A 48 -0.43 -11.71 -11.07
CA GLU A 48 -1.77 -12.26 -11.30
C GLU A 48 -1.56 -13.61 -11.98
N TRP A 49 -2.51 -14.51 -11.81
CA TRP A 49 -2.51 -15.80 -12.45
C TRP A 49 -2.47 -15.61 -13.96
N HIS A 50 -1.49 -16.26 -14.61
CA HIS A 50 -1.26 -16.17 -16.05
C HIS A 50 -0.84 -14.79 -16.58
N SER A 51 -0.38 -13.87 -15.73
CA SER A 51 0.26 -12.66 -16.21
C SER A 51 1.60 -12.95 -16.90
N ASN A 52 2.08 -12.00 -17.68
CA ASN A 52 3.39 -12.03 -18.32
C ASN A 52 4.04 -10.66 -18.20
N ARG A 53 5.30 -10.56 -18.66
CA ARG A 53 6.08 -9.33 -18.60
C ARG A 53 5.36 -8.10 -19.15
N SER A 54 4.71 -8.21 -20.31
CA SER A 54 4.01 -7.07 -20.92
C SER A 54 2.88 -6.58 -20.03
N ILE A 55 2.05 -7.50 -19.53
CA ILE A 55 0.91 -7.16 -18.66
C ILE A 55 1.42 -6.47 -17.38
N MET A 56 2.52 -6.96 -16.81
CA MET A 56 3.10 -6.37 -15.61
C MET A 56 3.64 -4.96 -15.86
N SER A 57 4.41 -4.75 -16.93
CA SER A 57 4.94 -3.42 -17.27
C SER A 57 3.81 -2.44 -17.60
N ASP A 58 2.81 -2.85 -18.40
CA ASP A 58 1.66 -2.01 -18.76
C ASP A 58 0.88 -1.57 -17.51
N ALA A 59 0.59 -2.50 -16.60
CA ALA A 59 -0.06 -2.23 -15.31
C ALA A 59 0.72 -1.23 -14.45
N ILE A 60 2.03 -1.42 -14.32
CA ILE A 60 2.89 -0.51 -13.53
C ILE A 60 2.90 0.89 -14.15
N ASP A 61 3.07 0.99 -15.47
CA ASP A 61 3.10 2.27 -16.17
C ASP A 61 1.75 3.02 -16.04
N ASP A 62 0.64 2.31 -16.19
CA ASP A 62 -0.71 2.86 -15.97
C ASP A 62 -0.87 3.37 -14.54
N PHE A 63 -0.38 2.60 -13.56
CA PHE A 63 -0.50 3.00 -12.17
C PHE A 63 0.32 4.25 -11.86
N LEU A 64 1.60 4.27 -12.26
CA LEU A 64 2.50 5.40 -12.04
C LEU A 64 1.97 6.66 -12.72
N THR A 65 1.47 6.53 -13.95
CA THR A 65 0.83 7.64 -14.68
C THR A 65 -0.38 8.20 -13.92
N TRP A 66 -1.24 7.31 -13.40
CA TRP A 66 -2.39 7.72 -12.61
C TRP A 66 -1.98 8.44 -11.32
N ILE A 67 -0.99 7.91 -10.60
CA ILE A 67 -0.47 8.47 -9.34
C ILE A 67 0.03 9.89 -9.56
N ASP A 68 0.85 10.09 -10.59
CA ASP A 68 1.41 11.40 -10.92
C ASP A 68 0.31 12.40 -11.30
N GLY A 69 -0.67 11.94 -12.08
CA GLY A 69 -1.87 12.72 -12.40
C GLY A 69 -2.61 13.16 -11.14
N LYS A 70 -2.87 12.26 -10.20
CA LYS A 70 -3.60 12.58 -8.96
C LYS A 70 -2.84 13.51 -8.03
N ARG A 71 -1.56 13.24 -7.80
CA ARG A 71 -0.70 14.08 -6.96
C ARG A 71 -0.57 15.49 -7.54
N LYS A 72 -0.44 15.64 -8.86
CA LYS A 72 -0.43 16.95 -9.53
C LYS A 72 -1.72 17.75 -9.31
N HIS A 73 -2.84 17.07 -9.10
CA HIS A 73 -4.13 17.66 -8.79
C HIS A 73 -4.42 17.77 -7.28
N GLY A 74 -3.41 17.55 -6.43
CA GLY A 74 -3.50 17.77 -4.97
C GLY A 74 -4.19 16.65 -4.20
N LEU A 75 -4.36 15.46 -4.81
CA LEU A 75 -4.85 14.29 -4.10
C LEU A 75 -3.68 13.60 -3.37
N ASP A 76 -3.88 13.33 -2.08
CA ASP A 76 -2.93 12.52 -1.31
C ASP A 76 -3.10 11.04 -1.66
N VAL A 77 -2.01 10.36 -1.98
CA VAL A 77 -2.02 8.94 -2.36
C VAL A 77 -0.91 8.18 -1.63
N ASP A 78 -1.33 7.25 -0.77
CA ASP A 78 -0.47 6.40 0.05
C ASP A 78 -0.61 4.92 -0.35
N PHE A 79 0.46 4.16 -0.09
CA PHE A 79 0.58 2.77 -0.49
C PHE A 79 1.06 1.92 0.67
N VAL A 80 0.25 0.95 1.05
CA VAL A 80 0.63 -0.13 1.95
C VAL A 80 1.20 -1.28 1.12
N LEU A 81 2.17 -1.98 1.66
CA LEU A 81 2.88 -3.08 1.02
C LEU A 81 2.12 -4.40 1.22
N GLY A 82 1.84 -5.09 0.12
CA GLY A 82 1.30 -6.46 0.11
C GLY A 82 2.40 -7.52 0.13
N ASN A 83 2.00 -8.78 0.28
CA ASN A 83 2.98 -9.88 0.28
C ASN A 83 3.57 -10.16 -1.10
N HIS A 84 2.83 -9.91 -2.19
CA HIS A 84 3.37 -10.03 -3.54
C HIS A 84 4.41 -8.95 -3.80
N ASP A 85 4.12 -7.71 -3.42
CA ASP A 85 5.05 -6.58 -3.57
C ASP A 85 6.37 -6.80 -2.81
N MET A 86 6.28 -7.38 -1.61
CA MET A 86 7.44 -7.65 -0.75
C MET A 86 8.46 -8.58 -1.43
N GLN A 87 8.02 -9.55 -2.22
CA GLN A 87 8.90 -10.50 -2.92
C GLN A 87 9.89 -9.78 -3.83
N TYR A 88 9.43 -8.74 -4.52
CA TYR A 88 10.24 -7.91 -5.40
C TYR A 88 11.22 -7.01 -4.65
N LEU A 89 10.79 -6.42 -3.53
CA LEU A 89 11.69 -5.61 -2.68
C LEU A 89 12.77 -6.45 -1.99
N ARG A 90 12.53 -7.75 -1.78
CA ARG A 90 13.48 -8.66 -1.14
C ARG A 90 14.29 -9.50 -2.12
N GLY A 91 13.88 -9.56 -3.38
CA GLY A 91 14.46 -10.47 -4.37
C GLY A 91 14.26 -11.94 -4.01
N ILE A 92 13.21 -12.25 -3.23
CA ILE A 92 12.88 -13.61 -2.78
C ILE A 92 11.60 -14.04 -3.50
N PRO A 93 11.63 -15.09 -4.33
CA PRO A 93 10.46 -15.47 -5.11
C PRO A 93 9.41 -16.16 -4.25
N GLY A 94 8.15 -15.95 -4.60
CA GLY A 94 7.00 -16.70 -4.14
C GLY A 94 6.13 -17.17 -5.31
N PRO A 95 4.91 -17.64 -5.03
CA PRO A 95 3.97 -18.04 -6.08
C PRO A 95 3.62 -16.86 -7.00
N GLY A 96 3.85 -17.02 -8.30
CA GLY A 96 3.49 -16.01 -9.31
C GLY A 96 4.56 -14.97 -9.63
N THR A 97 5.63 -14.89 -8.85
CA THR A 97 6.67 -13.86 -9.01
C THR A 97 7.40 -13.95 -10.35
N HIS A 98 7.50 -12.83 -11.05
CA HIS A 98 8.30 -12.64 -12.26
C HIS A 98 9.71 -12.17 -11.89
N THR A 99 10.63 -13.12 -11.69
CA THR A 99 11.98 -12.82 -11.15
C THR A 99 12.84 -11.97 -12.09
N ASP A 100 12.57 -11.95 -13.39
CA ASP A 100 13.22 -11.09 -14.37
C ASP A 100 12.79 -9.62 -14.27
N LEU A 101 11.78 -9.32 -13.45
CA LEU A 101 11.23 -8.00 -13.21
C LEU A 101 11.55 -7.43 -11.83
N TYR A 102 12.38 -8.09 -11.02
CA TYR A 102 12.78 -7.60 -9.70
C TYR A 102 13.20 -6.15 -9.67
N LYS A 103 14.12 -5.75 -10.56
CA LYS A 103 14.61 -4.39 -10.60
C LYS A 103 13.48 -3.39 -10.89
N GLU A 104 12.75 -3.61 -11.98
CA GLU A 104 11.70 -2.72 -12.48
C GLU A 104 10.59 -2.50 -11.44
N VAL A 105 10.08 -3.60 -10.86
CA VAL A 105 9.05 -3.53 -9.82
C VAL A 105 9.60 -2.90 -8.54
N SER A 106 10.81 -3.26 -8.11
CA SER A 106 11.39 -2.66 -6.90
C SER A 106 11.58 -1.14 -7.02
N GLU A 107 11.94 -0.66 -8.21
CA GLU A 107 12.07 0.77 -8.51
C GLU A 107 10.70 1.45 -8.47
N ALA A 108 9.66 0.85 -9.06
CA ALA A 108 8.29 1.35 -9.00
C ALA A 108 7.75 1.42 -7.55
N LEU A 109 7.91 0.35 -6.76
CA LEU A 109 7.50 0.31 -5.35
C LEU A 109 8.25 1.34 -4.51
N THR A 110 9.54 1.55 -4.79
CA THR A 110 10.35 2.60 -4.15
C THR A 110 9.83 4.00 -4.51
N TYR A 111 9.50 4.22 -5.78
CA TYR A 111 8.92 5.49 -6.25
C TYR A 111 7.56 5.79 -5.60
N MET A 112 6.72 4.77 -5.45
CA MET A 112 5.43 4.85 -4.75
C MET A 112 5.60 5.20 -3.26
N LYS A 113 6.77 4.92 -2.68
CA LYS A 113 7.09 5.06 -1.24
C LYS A 113 6.19 4.16 -0.40
N VAL A 114 6.08 2.90 -0.79
CA VAL A 114 5.31 1.88 -0.06
C VAL A 114 5.74 1.76 1.39
N GLN A 115 4.76 1.54 2.26
CA GLN A 115 4.92 1.45 3.71
C GLN A 115 4.31 0.14 4.22
N MET A 116 4.73 -0.32 5.40
CA MET A 116 4.12 -1.50 6.02
C MET A 116 2.71 -1.20 6.54
N ALA A 117 2.48 0.03 6.97
CA ALA A 117 1.22 0.46 7.53
C ALA A 117 0.98 1.96 7.32
N CYS A 118 -0.28 2.37 7.35
CA CYS A 118 -0.68 3.77 7.47
C CYS A 118 -1.89 3.92 8.41
N VAL A 119 -2.23 5.16 8.77
CA VAL A 119 -3.39 5.46 9.63
C VAL A 119 -4.49 6.16 8.85
N VAL A 120 -5.72 5.70 9.05
CA VAL A 120 -6.94 6.34 8.56
C VAL A 120 -7.91 6.51 9.74
N GLY A 121 -8.03 7.74 10.25
CA GLY A 121 -8.81 8.02 11.45
C GLY A 121 -8.27 7.24 12.66
N ASN A 122 -9.08 6.34 13.22
CA ASN A 122 -8.71 5.50 14.36
C ASN A 122 -8.29 4.07 13.95
N TYR A 123 -8.03 3.85 12.66
CA TYR A 123 -7.69 2.54 12.12
C TYR A 123 -6.26 2.53 11.61
N VAL A 124 -5.56 1.42 11.86
CA VAL A 124 -4.32 1.08 11.15
C VAL A 124 -4.71 0.25 9.94
N VAL A 125 -4.19 0.65 8.78
CA VAL A 125 -4.34 -0.08 7.54
C VAL A 125 -3.04 -0.82 7.29
N THR A 126 -3.12 -2.13 7.20
CA THR A 126 -2.08 -3.04 6.72
C THR A 126 -2.71 -3.97 5.68
N HIS A 127 -1.90 -4.63 4.85
CA HIS A 127 -2.43 -5.59 3.88
C HIS A 127 -3.10 -6.80 4.57
N ALA A 128 -2.38 -7.51 5.45
CA ALA A 128 -2.84 -8.75 6.06
C ALA A 128 -3.41 -8.62 7.49
N GLY A 129 -3.50 -7.41 8.03
CA GLY A 129 -3.83 -7.16 9.44
C GLY A 129 -2.63 -7.33 10.38
N ILE A 130 -2.90 -7.26 11.69
CA ILE A 130 -1.91 -7.43 12.75
C ILE A 130 -2.56 -8.35 13.79
N THR A 131 -1.96 -9.51 14.05
CA THR A 131 -2.49 -10.42 15.06
C THR A 131 -2.13 -9.93 16.46
N ARG A 132 -2.99 -10.23 17.43
CA ARG A 132 -2.72 -9.89 18.84
C ARG A 132 -1.43 -10.55 19.31
N GLU A 133 -1.25 -11.84 19.05
CA GLU A 133 -0.06 -12.57 19.47
C GLU A 133 1.24 -11.92 18.96
N TRP A 134 1.26 -11.57 17.66
CA TRP A 134 2.38 -10.88 17.05
C TRP A 134 2.67 -9.54 17.76
N ALA A 135 1.63 -8.71 17.94
CA ALA A 135 1.78 -7.39 18.55
C ALA A 135 2.32 -7.48 20.00
N TYR A 136 1.90 -8.48 20.77
CA TYR A 136 2.41 -8.69 22.14
C TYR A 136 3.86 -9.18 22.17
N ARG A 137 4.29 -9.91 21.14
CA ARG A 137 5.65 -10.47 21.04
C ARG A 137 6.67 -9.43 20.58
N PHE A 138 6.31 -8.59 19.62
CA PHE A 138 7.28 -7.73 18.92
C PHE A 138 7.19 -6.25 19.24
N LEU A 139 6.09 -5.80 19.85
CA LEU A 139 5.91 -4.39 20.19
C LEU A 139 5.99 -4.15 21.70
N THR A 140 6.29 -2.92 22.08
CA THR A 140 6.15 -2.44 23.45
C THR A 140 4.71 -1.99 23.72
N SER A 141 4.38 -1.71 24.99
CA SER A 141 3.02 -1.28 25.35
C SER A 141 2.67 0.10 24.80
N ASP A 142 3.62 1.03 24.76
CA ASP A 142 3.51 2.35 24.15
C ASP A 142 3.33 2.27 22.64
N GLN A 143 4.04 1.38 21.95
CA GLN A 143 3.85 1.17 20.51
C GLN A 143 2.44 0.68 20.16
N ARG A 144 1.77 -0.05 21.07
CA ARG A 144 0.40 -0.54 20.86
C ARG A 144 -0.70 0.42 21.30
N GLU A 145 -0.35 1.59 21.86
CA GLU A 145 -1.32 2.46 22.51
C GLU A 145 -2.29 3.11 21.53
N THR A 146 -1.80 3.54 20.36
CA THR A 146 -2.59 4.26 19.35
C THR A 146 -2.35 3.69 17.95
N PRO A 147 -3.26 3.95 16.99
CA PRO A 147 -3.02 3.62 15.59
C PRO A 147 -1.73 4.22 15.04
N CYS A 148 -1.39 5.46 15.43
CA CYS A 148 -0.17 6.13 14.97
C CYS A 148 1.09 5.44 15.48
N THR A 149 1.18 5.19 16.79
CA THR A 149 2.34 4.51 17.39
C THR A 149 2.52 3.10 16.83
N LEU A 150 1.40 2.41 16.55
CA LEU A 150 1.42 1.07 15.96
C LEU A 150 1.90 1.10 14.51
N SER A 151 1.37 2.01 13.70
CA SER A 151 1.81 2.22 12.32
C SER A 151 3.28 2.62 12.23
N ASP A 152 3.75 3.51 13.11
CA ASP A 152 5.13 3.97 13.17
C ASP A 152 6.09 2.85 13.52
N ALA A 153 5.71 2.00 14.49
CA ALA A 153 6.52 0.84 14.87
C ALA A 153 6.67 -0.15 13.71
N LEU A 154 5.59 -0.46 12.99
CA LEU A 154 5.63 -1.34 11.81
C LEU A 154 6.53 -0.78 10.70
N ASN A 155 6.39 0.52 10.42
CA ASN A 155 7.19 1.19 9.39
C ASN A 155 8.67 1.31 9.79
N GLU A 156 8.99 1.51 11.07
CA GLU A 156 10.37 1.49 11.59
C GLU A 156 11.00 0.10 11.48
N MET A 157 10.28 -0.97 11.86
CA MET A 157 10.74 -2.35 11.71
C MET A 157 11.06 -2.68 10.24
N PHE A 158 10.18 -2.24 9.33
CA PHE A 158 10.40 -2.41 7.89
C PHE A 158 11.65 -1.66 7.41
N ARG A 159 11.85 -0.41 7.84
CA ARG A 159 13.04 0.38 7.49
C ARG A 159 14.35 -0.19 8.03
N ARG A 160 14.31 -0.87 9.17
CA ARG A 160 15.49 -1.56 9.75
C ARG A 160 15.83 -2.88 9.06
N GLY A 161 14.91 -3.43 8.26
CA GLY A 161 15.05 -4.74 7.64
C GLY A 161 14.78 -5.91 8.61
N ASP A 162 13.92 -5.70 9.62
CA ASP A 162 13.54 -6.73 10.60
C ASP A 162 12.52 -7.74 10.01
N ASP A 163 12.80 -8.26 8.82
CA ASP A 163 11.85 -9.03 8.01
C ASP A 163 11.36 -10.30 8.68
N LYS A 164 12.23 -10.95 9.46
CA LYS A 164 11.86 -12.15 10.23
C LYS A 164 10.78 -11.84 11.25
N ALA A 165 10.77 -10.65 11.82
CA ALA A 165 9.72 -10.25 12.74
C ALA A 165 8.44 -9.92 11.95
N LEU A 166 8.54 -9.25 10.80
CA LEU A 166 7.38 -8.90 9.97
C LEU A 166 6.68 -10.11 9.34
N ALA A 167 7.41 -11.21 9.10
CA ALA A 167 6.89 -12.45 8.53
C ALA A 167 6.54 -13.53 9.57
N ALA A 168 6.61 -13.21 10.87
CA ALA A 168 6.43 -14.16 11.98
C ALA A 168 4.96 -14.42 12.37
#